data_AF-A0A1Q3J2H5-F1
#
_entry.id   AF-A0A1Q3J2H5-F1
#
_cell.length_a   1.000
_cell.length_b   1.000
_cell.length_c   1.000
_cell.angle_alpha   90.00
_cell.angle_beta   90.00
_cell.angle_gamma   90.00
#
_symmetry.space_group_name_H-M   'P 1'
#
loop_
_entity.id
_entity.type
_entity.pdbx_description
1 polymer ?
#
loop_
_entity_poly.entity_id
_entity_poly.type
_entity_poly.pdbx_seq_one_letter_code
_entity_poly.pdbx_strand_id
1 'polypeptide(L)'
;MTKSLVICGEAGMNTTPTNAAGKGGRGAMLRAYDKATGEEKGAVYMAAPQSGSPMTYMLGGRQYIVVAISGGGYSGELVAYRLPA
;
A
#
# COMPACT_ATOMS: atom_id res chain seq x y z
N MET A 1 9.24 12.77 0.66
CA MET A 1 7.81 13.12 0.56
C MET A 1 7.32 12.79 -0.85
N THR A 2 6.15 12.17 -1.03
CA THR A 2 5.56 11.96 -2.37
C THR A 2 5.08 13.30 -2.93
N LYS A 3 5.47 13.65 -4.16
CA LYS A 3 5.13 14.97 -4.73
C LYS A 3 3.70 15.01 -5.26
N SER A 4 3.34 14.11 -6.18
CA SER A 4 2.04 14.12 -6.89
C SER A 4 0.99 13.16 -6.35
N LEU A 5 1.37 12.20 -5.50
CA LEU A 5 0.47 11.11 -5.08
C LEU A 5 0.15 11.13 -3.59
N VAL A 6 -1.11 10.89 -3.25
CA VAL A 6 -1.55 10.45 -1.91
C VAL A 6 -1.50 8.94 -1.87
N ILE A 7 -0.91 8.39 -0.80
CA ILE A 7 -0.88 6.95 -0.55
C ILE A 7 -1.83 6.65 0.60
N CYS A 8 -2.76 5.73 0.39
CA CYS A 8 -3.76 5.37 1.41
C CYS A 8 -4.06 3.86 1.34
N GLY A 9 -3.95 3.17 2.48
CA GLY A 9 -4.34 1.77 2.61
C GLY A 9 -5.78 1.63 3.07
N GLU A 10 -6.44 0.57 2.60
CA GLU A 10 -7.78 0.19 3.06
C GLU A 10 -7.74 -0.26 4.53
N ALA A 11 -8.73 0.18 5.31
CA ALA A 11 -8.86 -0.14 6.74
C ALA A 11 -9.58 -1.47 7.02
N GLY A 12 -10.15 -2.13 6.00
CA GLY A 12 -10.93 -3.35 6.12
C GLY A 12 -10.38 -4.52 5.31
N MET A 13 -10.78 -5.73 5.70
CA MET A 13 -10.54 -6.96 4.94
C MET A 13 -11.62 -7.13 3.88
N ASN A 14 -11.21 -7.18 2.61
CA ASN A 14 -12.07 -7.25 1.44
C ASN A 14 -11.67 -8.45 0.55
N THR A 15 -12.56 -8.84 -0.37
CA THR A 15 -12.17 -9.70 -1.49
C THR A 15 -11.59 -8.81 -2.58
N THR A 16 -10.27 -8.88 -2.76
CA THR A 16 -9.52 -7.99 -3.66
C THR A 16 -9.19 -8.67 -4.99
N PRO A 17 -9.21 -7.93 -6.11
CA PRO A 17 -8.73 -8.44 -7.39
C PRO A 17 -7.25 -8.83 -7.32
N THR A 18 -6.83 -9.77 -8.16
CA THR A 18 -5.41 -10.09 -8.35
C THR A 18 -4.69 -8.90 -8.97
N ASN A 19 -3.70 -8.35 -8.28
CA ASN A 19 -2.89 -7.25 -8.77
C ASN A 19 -1.88 -7.71 -9.84
N ALA A 20 -1.19 -6.75 -10.47
CA ALA A 20 -0.18 -7.02 -11.49
C ALA A 20 1.00 -7.90 -11.03
N ALA A 21 1.20 -8.07 -9.72
CA ALA A 21 2.19 -8.97 -9.14
C ALA A 21 1.64 -10.38 -8.85
N GLY A 22 0.45 -10.71 -9.35
CA GLY A 22 -0.19 -12.02 -9.15
C GLY A 22 -0.74 -12.24 -7.74
N LYS A 23 -0.80 -11.21 -6.90
CA LYS A 23 -1.31 -11.30 -5.52
C LYS A 23 -2.74 -10.74 -5.44
N GLY A 24 -3.65 -11.50 -4.85
CA GLY A 24 -5.06 -11.12 -4.66
C GLY A 24 -5.78 -12.06 -3.71
N GLY A 25 -7.09 -11.90 -3.59
CA GLY A 25 -7.93 -12.68 -2.67
C GLY A 25 -8.32 -11.89 -1.44
N ARG A 26 -8.55 -12.58 -0.31
CA ARG A 26 -8.94 -11.91 0.93
C ARG A 26 -7.77 -11.10 1.48
N GLY A 27 -7.93 -9.79 1.61
CA GLY A 27 -6.88 -8.86 1.99
C GLY A 27 -7.34 -7.41 1.93
N ALA A 28 -6.40 -6.50 1.79
CA ALA A 28 -6.66 -5.06 1.65
C ALA A 28 -5.80 -4.51 0.50
N MET A 29 -6.12 -3.30 0.02
CA MET A 29 -5.32 -2.63 -1.01
C MET A 29 -4.59 -1.41 -0.45
N LEU A 30 -3.32 -1.24 -0.83
CA LEU A 30 -2.60 0.03 -0.73
C LEU A 30 -2.77 0.77 -2.05
N ARG A 31 -3.43 1.93 -2.00
CA ARG A 31 -3.84 2.69 -3.19
C ARG A 31 -3.05 3.99 -3.31
N ALA A 32 -2.83 4.39 -4.55
CA ALA A 32 -2.20 5.65 -4.91
C ALA A 32 -3.19 6.51 -5.69
N TYR A 33 -3.42 7.73 -5.23
CA TYR A 33 -4.31 8.70 -5.87
C TYR A 33 -3.52 9.92 -6.33
N ASP A 34 -3.89 10.46 -7.49
CA ASP A 34 -3.42 11.77 -7.90
C ASP A 34 -3.92 12.84 -6.90
N LYS A 35 -3.01 13.69 -6.40
CA LYS A 35 -3.34 14.71 -5.41
C LYS A 35 -4.26 15.80 -5.94
N ALA A 36 -4.17 16.13 -7.22
CA ALA A 36 -4.93 17.23 -7.81
C ALA A 36 -6.35 16.78 -8.16
N THR A 37 -6.51 15.55 -8.66
CA THR A 37 -7.79 15.07 -9.18
C THR A 37 -8.50 14.07 -8.27
N GLY A 38 -7.77 13.40 -7.36
CA GLY A 38 -8.30 12.28 -6.57
C GLY A 38 -8.45 10.98 -7.37
N GLU A 39 -8.02 10.94 -8.63
CA GLU A 39 -8.11 9.75 -9.48
C GLU A 39 -7.14 8.67 -8.99
N GLU A 40 -7.61 7.42 -8.91
CA GLU A 40 -6.76 6.28 -8.57
C GLU A 40 -5.76 6.01 -9.72
N LYS A 41 -4.47 6.08 -9.42
CA LYS A 41 -3.38 5.80 -10.36
C LYS A 41 -2.80 4.40 -10.23
N GLY A 42 -3.15 3.68 -9.17
CA GLY A 42 -2.78 2.28 -9.01
C GLY A 42 -3.02 1.75 -7.60
N ALA A 43 -2.97 0.43 -7.47
CA ALA A 43 -3.16 -0.25 -6.20
C ALA A 43 -2.31 -1.53 -6.12
N VAL A 44 -1.85 -1.87 -4.92
CA VAL A 44 -1.14 -3.11 -4.62
C VAL A 44 -1.77 -3.85 -3.46
N TYR A 45 -1.75 -5.18 -3.52
CA TYR A 45 -2.30 -6.03 -2.48
C TYR A 45 -1.50 -5.95 -1.17
N MET A 46 -2.24 -5.96 -0.06
CA MET A 46 -1.77 -6.14 1.31
C MET A 46 -2.48 -7.35 1.92
N ALA A 47 -1.73 -8.20 2.63
CA ALA A 47 -2.28 -9.40 3.26
C ALA A 47 -3.18 -9.09 4.46
N ALA A 48 -3.08 -7.89 5.02
CA ALA A 48 -3.92 -7.38 6.09
C ALA A 48 -4.21 -5.88 5.91
N PRO A 49 -5.26 -5.35 6.54
CA PRO A 49 -5.60 -3.94 6.47
C PRO A 49 -4.53 -3.02 7.05
N GLN A 50 -4.54 -1.77 6.60
CA GLN A 50 -3.69 -0.72 7.17
C GLN A 50 -4.08 -0.47 8.62
N SER A 51 -3.09 -0.54 9.52
CA SER A 51 -3.25 -0.26 10.95
C SER A 51 -2.47 0.95 11.44
N GLY A 52 -1.59 1.52 10.61
CA GLY A 52 -0.84 2.73 10.91
C GLY A 52 -0.60 3.59 9.68
N SER A 53 -0.19 4.83 9.91
CA SER A 53 0.02 5.81 8.83
C SER A 53 1.17 5.40 7.90
N PRO A 54 0.99 5.48 6.57
CA PRO A 54 2.08 5.29 5.63
C PRO A 54 3.19 6.33 5.80
N MET A 55 4.43 5.90 5.64
CA MET A 55 5.63 6.73 5.67
C MET A 55 6.47 6.52 4.40
N THR A 56 7.32 7.48 4.06
CA THR A 56 8.21 7.37 2.89
C THR A 56 9.60 7.91 3.18
N TYR A 57 10.62 7.26 2.61
CA TYR A 57 12.03 7.68 2.69
C TYR A 57 12.78 7.36 1.40
N MET A 58 13.99 7.91 1.27
CA MET A 58 14.94 7.62 0.18
C MET A 58 16.12 6.82 0.72
N LEU A 59 16.53 5.77 0.02
CA LEU A 59 17.74 5.00 0.32
C LEU A 59 18.38 4.50 -0.98
N GLY A 60 19.66 4.82 -1.19
CA GLY A 60 20.39 4.38 -2.39
C GLY A 60 19.74 4.85 -3.70
N GLY A 61 19.24 6.09 -3.74
CA GLY A 61 18.55 6.65 -4.91
C GLY A 61 17.15 6.09 -5.17
N ARG A 62 16.62 5.22 -4.30
CA ARG A 62 15.31 4.59 -4.44
C ARG A 62 14.34 5.10 -3.37
N GLN A 63 13.11 5.33 -3.78
CA GLN A 63 12.02 5.70 -2.88
C GLN A 63 11.37 4.43 -2.30
N TYR A 64 11.10 4.48 -1.00
CA TYR A 64 10.34 3.45 -0.28
C TYR A 64 9.07 4.05 0.30
N ILE A 65 8.01 3.24 0.31
CA ILE A 65 6.76 3.48 1.03
C ILE A 65 6.62 2.36 2.05
N VAL A 66 6.44 2.70 3.32
CA VAL A 66 6.27 1.73 4.41
C VAL A 66 4.91 1.93 5.04
N VAL A 67 4.19 0.84 5.28
CA VAL A 67 2.89 0.85 5.93
C VAL A 67 2.83 -0.28 6.97
N ALA A 68 2.22 0.02 8.12
CA ALA A 68 1.91 -1.00 9.11
C ALA A 68 0.60 -1.70 8.72
N ILE A 69 0.64 -3.04 8.69
CA ILE A 69 -0.54 -3.86 8.44
C ILE A 69 -0.77 -4.83 9.59
N SER A 70 -2.03 -5.04 9.95
CA SER A 70 -2.44 -6.03 10.96
C SER A 70 -3.95 -6.23 10.94
N GLY A 71 -4.46 -7.29 11.54
CA GLY A 71 -5.90 -7.42 11.82
C GLY A 71 -6.36 -8.86 11.97
N GLY A 72 -7.40 -9.07 12.79
CA GLY A 72 -7.93 -10.41 13.06
C GLY A 72 -6.82 -11.38 13.51
N GLY A 73 -6.56 -12.43 12.73
CA GLY A 73 -5.50 -13.41 12.96
C GLY A 73 -4.15 -13.12 12.30
N TYR A 74 -3.95 -11.93 11.74
CA TYR A 74 -2.69 -11.52 11.10
C TYR A 74 -1.85 -10.68 12.08
N SER A 75 -0.66 -11.19 12.44
CA SER A 75 0.30 -10.48 13.30
C SER A 75 0.81 -9.20 12.64
N GLY A 76 1.00 -8.15 13.44
CA GLY A 76 1.42 -6.86 12.93
C GLY A 76 2.84 -6.87 12.35
N GLU A 77 3.01 -6.25 11.18
CA GLU A 77 4.31 -6.05 10.55
C GLU A 77 4.37 -4.73 9.79
N LEU A 78 5.60 -4.31 9.45
CA LEU A 78 5.86 -3.20 8.54
C LEU A 78 6.21 -3.75 7.16
N VAL A 79 5.43 -3.39 6.15
CA VAL A 79 5.68 -3.79 4.76
C VAL A 79 6.25 -2.62 3.98
N ALA A 80 7.40 -2.83 3.33
CA ALA A 80 8.08 -1.84 2.51
C ALA A 80 7.89 -2.11 1.01
N TYR A 81 7.36 -1.13 0.29
CA TYR A 81 7.16 -1.15 -1.15
C TYR A 81 8.17 -0.24 -1.86
N ARG A 82 8.62 -0.67 -3.05
CA ARG A 82 9.41 0.12 -3.99
C ARG A 82 9.10 -0.31 -5.42
N LEU A 83 9.46 0.53 -6.39
CA LEU A 83 9.47 0.12 -7.80
C LEU A 83 10.60 -0.91 -8.06
N PRO A 84 10.43 -1.80 -9.06
CA PRO A 84 11.50 -2.64 -9.58
C PRO A 84 12.74 -1.83 -9.99
N ALA A 85 13.87 -2.52 -10.13
CA ALA A 85 15.09 -1.91 -10.66
C ALA A 85 14.97 -1.68 -12.17
#